data_AF-A0A1G3QXS4-F1
#
_entry.id   AF-A0A1G3QXS4-F1
#
_cell.length_a   1.000
_cell.length_b   1.000
_cell.length_c   1.000
_cell.angle_alpha   90.00
_cell.angle_beta   90.00
_cell.angle_gamma   90.00
#
_symmetry.space_group_name_H-M   'P 1'
#
loop_
_entity.id
_entity.type
_entity.pdbx_description
1 polymer ?
#
loop_
_entity_poly.entity_id
_entity_poly.type
_entity_poly.pdbx_seq_one_letter_code
_entity_poly.pdbx_strand_id
1 'polypeptide(L)'
;MDSRERVEIIRRGNEYFNGGDVHKAAVLFVKTGYRDGLTRVADYYFFDKKQPLIALKYYKLVNRQDKVIEIFERMMFALSKLLGKETTLKVELPPLKVSPKLKIVAEEILRKNRSSS
;
A
#
# COMPACT_ATOMS: atom_id res chain seq x y z
N MET A 1 -20.35 22.14 -1.91
CA MET A 1 -20.43 21.33 -3.15
C MET A 1 -21.73 20.55 -3.06
N ASP A 2 -22.58 20.67 -4.07
CA ASP A 2 -23.82 19.91 -4.14
C ASP A 2 -23.53 18.40 -4.35
N SER A 3 -24.44 17.53 -3.90
CA SER A 3 -24.25 16.08 -4.02
C SER A 3 -24.14 15.61 -5.48
N ARG A 4 -24.88 16.21 -6.42
CA ARG A 4 -24.79 15.87 -7.85
C ARG A 4 -23.48 16.33 -8.45
N GLU A 5 -23.09 17.58 -8.16
CA GLU A 5 -21.80 18.14 -8.58
C GLU A 5 -20.63 17.27 -8.09
N ARG A 6 -20.70 16.81 -6.83
CA ARG A 6 -19.68 15.91 -6.27
C ARG A 6 -19.60 14.60 -7.04
N VAL A 7 -20.74 13.99 -7.38
CA VAL A 7 -20.79 12.72 -8.12
C VAL A 7 -20.20 12.88 -9.53
N GLU A 8 -20.54 13.96 -10.23
CA GLU A 8 -19.99 14.23 -11.57
C GLU A 8 -18.47 14.41 -11.54
N ILE A 9 -17.94 15.12 -10.55
CA ILE A 9 -16.49 15.30 -10.38
C ILE A 9 -15.81 13.95 -10.09
N ILE A 10 -16.42 13.10 -9.25
CA ILE A 10 -15.90 11.76 -8.96
C ILE A 10 -15.87 10.90 -10.23
N ARG A 11 -16.95 10.90 -11.03
CA ARG A 11 -17.02 10.16 -12.30
C ARG A 11 -15.90 10.58 -13.25
N ARG A 12 -15.70 11.89 -13.42
CA ARG A 12 -14.60 12.42 -14.24
C ARG A 12 -13.22 12.07 -13.68
N GLY A 13 -13.07 12.04 -12.36
CA GLY A 13 -11.85 11.55 -11.70
C GLY A 13 -11.56 10.10 -12.03
N ASN A 14 -12.58 9.25 -12.01
CA ASN A 14 -12.47 7.84 -12.39
C ASN A 14 -12.11 7.66 -13.87
N GLU A 15 -12.66 8.48 -14.76
CA GLU A 15 -12.30 8.48 -16.18
C GLU A 15 -10.83 8.81 -16.40
N TYR A 16 -10.32 9.88 -15.77
CA TYR A 16 -8.89 10.19 -15.85
C TYR A 16 -8.02 9.08 -15.28
N PHE A 17 -8.42 8.49 -14.15
CA PHE A 17 -7.65 7.41 -13.52
C PHE A 17 -7.59 6.18 -14.43
N ASN A 18 -8.73 5.75 -14.96
CA ASN A 18 -8.81 4.59 -15.84
C ASN A 18 -8.10 4.84 -17.18
N GLY A 19 -8.03 6.09 -17.63
CA GLY A 19 -7.23 6.51 -18.78
C GLY A 19 -5.73 6.67 -18.49
N GLY A 20 -5.26 6.40 -17.26
CA GLY A 20 -3.86 6.50 -16.87
C GLY A 20 -3.38 7.90 -16.47
N ASP A 21 -4.24 8.92 -16.57
CA ASP A 21 -3.94 10.28 -16.11
C ASP A 21 -4.19 10.42 -14.60
N VAL A 22 -3.36 9.72 -13.83
CA VAL A 22 -3.48 9.64 -12.37
C VAL A 22 -3.33 11.02 -11.71
N HIS A 23 -2.55 11.93 -12.32
CA HIS A 23 -2.41 13.28 -11.80
C HIS A 23 -3.73 14.06 -11.90
N LYS A 24 -4.40 14.07 -13.07
CA LYS A 24 -5.70 14.75 -13.19
C LYS A 24 -6.76 14.12 -12.30
N ALA A 25 -6.76 12.79 -12.18
CA ALA A 25 -7.65 12.08 -11.26
C ALA A 25 -7.45 12.54 -9.81
N ALA A 26 -6.19 12.62 -9.35
CA ALA A 26 -5.86 13.02 -7.99
C ALA A 26 -6.39 14.42 -7.65
N VAL A 27 -6.31 15.38 -8.57
CA VAL A 27 -6.87 16.74 -8.36
C VAL A 27 -8.37 16.67 -8.07
N LEU A 28 -9.12 15.87 -8.83
CA LEU A 28 -10.57 15.73 -8.65
C LEU A 28 -10.94 14.96 -7.37
N PHE A 29 -10.17 13.93 -7.02
CA PHE A 29 -10.39 13.17 -5.79
C PHE A 29 -10.07 13.99 -4.53
N VAL A 30 -9.03 14.84 -4.56
CA VAL A 30 -8.73 15.78 -3.47
C VAL A 30 -9.87 16.80 -3.35
N LYS A 31 -10.33 17.39 -4.46
CA LYS A 31 -11.42 18.38 -4.46
C LYS A 31 -12.72 17.83 -3.84
N THR A 32 -12.99 16.54 -4.00
CA THR A 32 -14.23 15.89 -3.55
C THR A 32 -14.10 15.13 -2.21
N GLY A 33 -12.87 15.01 -1.69
CA GLY A 33 -12.56 14.15 -0.55
C GLY A 33 -12.91 12.68 -0.80
N TYR A 34 -12.84 12.21 -2.06
CA TYR A 34 -13.23 10.84 -2.40
C TYR A 34 -12.18 9.83 -1.93
N ARG A 35 -12.45 9.22 -0.78
CA ARG A 35 -11.49 8.34 -0.06
C ARG A 35 -11.00 7.16 -0.88
N ASP A 36 -11.89 6.51 -1.65
CA ASP A 36 -11.51 5.36 -2.49
C ASP A 36 -10.54 5.80 -3.60
N GLY A 37 -10.90 6.85 -4.36
CA GLY A 37 -10.03 7.39 -5.41
C GLY A 37 -8.67 7.87 -4.88
N LEU A 38 -8.64 8.53 -3.73
CA LEU A 38 -7.38 8.93 -3.08
C LEU A 38 -6.53 7.72 -2.63
N THR A 39 -7.17 6.64 -2.18
CA THR A 39 -6.48 5.39 -1.84
C THR A 39 -5.86 4.76 -3.09
N ARG A 40 -6.59 4.69 -4.20
CA ARG A 40 -6.08 4.18 -5.49
C ARG A 40 -4.92 5.00 -6.03
N VAL A 41 -4.98 6.33 -5.90
CA VAL A 41 -3.85 7.22 -6.25
C VAL A 41 -2.64 6.93 -5.35
N ALA A 42 -2.84 6.76 -4.05
CA ALA A 42 -1.78 6.41 -3.13
C ALA A 42 -1.11 5.07 -3.51
N ASP A 43 -1.93 4.05 -3.75
CA ASP A 43 -1.48 2.71 -4.15
C ASP A 43 -0.69 2.75 -5.46
N TYR A 44 -1.15 3.51 -6.46
CA TYR A 44 -0.41 3.70 -7.71
C TYR A 44 1.00 4.28 -7.49
N TYR A 45 1.10 5.33 -6.67
CA TYR A 45 2.42 5.90 -6.37
C TYR A 45 3.29 4.95 -5.56
N PHE A 46 2.69 4.18 -4.65
CA PHE A 46 3.42 3.27 -3.77
C PHE A 46 3.93 2.02 -4.51
N PHE A 47 3.04 1.31 -5.20
CA PHE A 47 3.33 0.01 -5.81
C PHE A 47 3.86 0.13 -7.23
N ASP A 48 3.18 0.88 -8.11
CA ASP A 48 3.54 0.97 -9.52
C ASP A 48 4.75 1.90 -9.75
N LYS A 49 4.74 3.08 -9.14
CA LYS A 49 5.81 4.07 -9.32
C LYS A 49 6.96 3.93 -8.33
N LYS A 50 6.80 3.14 -7.26
CA LYS A 50 7.81 2.99 -6.20
C LYS A 50 8.23 4.35 -5.61
N GLN A 51 7.26 5.27 -5.49
CA GLN A 51 7.41 6.63 -4.97
C GLN A 51 6.67 6.77 -3.63
N PRO A 52 7.18 6.16 -2.54
CA PRO A 52 6.47 6.08 -1.26
C PRO A 52 6.24 7.45 -0.61
N LEU A 53 7.10 8.44 -0.86
CA LEU A 53 6.92 9.80 -0.31
C LEU A 53 5.74 10.54 -0.96
N ILE A 54 5.48 10.29 -2.24
CA ILE A 54 4.30 10.85 -2.91
C ILE A 54 3.05 10.12 -2.41
N ALA A 55 3.11 8.79 -2.29
CA ALA A 55 2.01 7.99 -1.74
C ALA A 55 1.66 8.41 -0.30
N LEU A 56 2.65 8.72 0.54
CA LEU A 56 2.48 9.15 1.92
C LEU A 56 1.51 10.33 2.05
N LYS A 57 1.61 11.32 1.15
CA LYS A 57 0.69 12.46 1.10
C LYS A 57 -0.76 11.99 0.99
N TYR A 58 -1.05 11.09 0.05
CA TYR A 58 -2.40 10.62 -0.21
C TYR A 58 -2.90 9.68 0.90
N TYR A 59 -2.07 8.78 1.42
CA TYR A 59 -2.45 7.93 2.55
C TYR A 59 -2.81 8.72 3.80
N LYS A 60 -2.11 9.84 4.08
CA LYS A 60 -2.48 10.76 5.16
C LYS A 60 -3.85 11.39 4.95
N LEU A 61 -4.19 11.82 3.73
CA LEU A 61 -5.49 12.43 3.42
C LEU A 61 -6.67 11.48 3.68
N VAL A 62 -6.47 10.17 3.52
CA VAL A 62 -7.50 9.14 3.79
C VAL A 62 -7.35 8.42 5.12
N ASN A 63 -6.43 8.88 5.97
CA ASN A 63 -6.16 8.33 7.29
C ASN A 63 -5.78 6.83 7.28
N ARG A 64 -5.01 6.40 6.27
CA ARG A 64 -4.46 5.02 6.16
C ARG A 64 -3.19 4.88 7.00
N GLN A 65 -3.37 4.86 8.32
CA GLN A 65 -2.27 4.82 9.29
C GLN A 65 -1.38 3.58 9.11
N ASP A 66 -1.96 2.45 8.71
CA ASP A 66 -1.22 1.22 8.37
C ASP A 66 -0.13 1.48 7.32
N LYS A 67 -0.45 2.24 6.27
CA LYS A 67 0.49 2.58 5.20
C LYS A 67 1.46 3.69 5.58
N VAL A 68 1.01 4.64 6.39
CA VAL A 68 1.88 5.70 6.94
C VAL A 68 2.98 5.10 7.81
N ILE A 69 2.63 4.16 8.69
CA ILE A 69 3.58 3.46 9.57
C ILE A 69 4.54 2.62 8.73
N GLU A 70 4.03 1.84 7.76
CA GLU A 70 4.87 1.04 6.86
C GLU A 70 5.95 1.88 6.15
N ILE A 71 5.59 3.06 5.63
CA ILE A 71 6.53 3.97 4.98
C ILE A 71 7.58 4.48 5.99
N PHE A 72 7.15 4.86 7.20
CA PHE A 72 8.04 5.37 8.23
C PHE A 72 9.04 4.30 8.71
N GLU A 73 8.59 3.07 8.92
CA GLU A 73 9.45 1.93 9.29
C GLU A 73 10.51 1.66 8.22
N ARG A 74 10.13 1.67 6.94
CA ARG A 74 11.07 1.52 5.82
C ARG A 74 12.12 2.64 5.80
N MET A 75 11.72 3.89 6.07
CA MET A 75 12.65 5.02 6.17
C MET A 75 13.60 4.89 7.35
N MET A 76 13.09 4.54 8.53
CA MET A 76 13.91 4.32 9.73
C MET A 76 14.89 3.17 9.56
N PHE A 77 14.48 2.10 8.89
CA PHE A 77 15.35 0.98 8.54
C PHE A 77 16.49 1.43 7.60
N ALA A 78 16.16 2.13 6.51
CA ALA A 78 17.16 2.62 5.57
C ALA A 78 18.14 3.59 6.24
N LEU A 79 17.64 4.51 7.07
CA LEU A 79 18.48 5.43 7.82
C LEU A 79 19.42 4.70 8.79
N SER A 80 18.92 3.72 9.53
CA SER A 80 19.73 2.96 10.48
C SER A 80 20.87 2.20 9.77
N LYS A 81 20.57 1.62 8.60
CA LYS A 81 21.59 0.99 7.76
C LYS A 81 22.65 1.98 7.26
N LEU A 82 22.25 3.17 6.84
CA LEU A 82 23.18 4.23 6.42
C LEU A 82 24.08 4.71 7.58
N LEU A 83 23.56 4.74 8.80
CA LEU A 83 24.31 5.14 9.99
C LEU A 83 25.26 4.05 10.52
N GLY A 84 25.40 2.92 9.83
CA GLY A 84 26.21 1.79 10.30
C GLY A 84 25.68 1.16 11.60
N LYS A 85 24.45 1.51 12.00
CA LYS A 85 23.79 0.88 13.12
C LYS A 85 23.23 -0.44 12.61
N GLU A 86 23.77 -1.55 13.10
CA GLU A 86 23.08 -2.83 13.03
C GLU A 86 21.85 -2.77 13.94
N THR A 87 20.83 -2.02 13.54
CA THR A 87 19.53 -2.15 14.17
C THR A 87 18.99 -3.52 13.78
N THR A 88 19.16 -4.49 14.67
CA THR A 88 18.30 -5.66 14.77
C THR A 88 16.91 -5.18 15.24
N LEU A 89 16.24 -4.35 14.44
CA LEU A 89 14.80 -4.26 14.55
C LEU A 89 14.32 -5.62 14.05
N LYS A 90 14.05 -6.54 14.99
CA LYS A 90 13.25 -7.72 14.72
C LYS A 90 11.88 -7.20 14.31
N VAL A 91 11.71 -6.93 13.01
CA VAL A 91 10.39 -6.72 12.43
C VAL A 91 9.73 -8.09 12.51
N GLU A 92 8.97 -8.31 13.58
CA GLU A 92 8.05 -9.43 13.64
C GLU A 92 6.98 -9.16 12.59
N LEU A 93 7.20 -9.71 11.40
CA LEU A 93 6.17 -9.74 10.37
C LEU A 93 4.94 -10.39 11.00
N PRO A 94 3.75 -9.79 10.88
CA PRO A 94 2.54 -10.47 11.29
C PRO A 94 2.52 -11.84 10.60
N PRO A 95 2.09 -12.90 11.30
CA PRO A 95 2.10 -14.24 10.73
C PRO A 95 1.37 -14.18 9.39
N LEU A 96 2.06 -14.61 8.33
CA LEU A 96 1.48 -14.68 7.00
C LEU A 96 0.15 -15.43 7.14
N LYS A 97 -0.96 -14.76 6.82
CA LYS A 97 -2.30 -15.36 6.86
C LYS A 97 -2.41 -16.34 5.69
N VAL A 98 -1.76 -17.48 5.83
CA VAL A 98 -1.76 -18.56 4.84
C VAL A 98 -3.10 -19.26 4.87
N SER A 99 -3.64 -19.57 3.70
CA SER A 99 -4.85 -20.40 3.62
C SER A 99 -4.57 -21.78 4.22
N PRO A 100 -5.57 -22.46 4.83
CA PRO A 100 -5.40 -23.80 5.38
C PRO A 100 -4.81 -24.79 4.36
N LYS A 101 -5.18 -24.66 3.08
CA LYS A 101 -4.68 -25.50 1.99
C LYS A 101 -3.16 -25.38 1.81
N LEU A 102 -2.63 -24.16 1.83
CA LEU A 102 -1.19 -23.91 1.70
C LEU A 102 -0.40 -24.48 2.87
N LYS A 103 -0.99 -24.48 4.08
CA LYS A 103 -0.35 -25.04 5.27
C LYS A 103 -0.24 -26.57 5.18
N ILE A 104 -1.29 -27.24 4.72
CA ILE A 104 -1.29 -28.69 4.51
C ILE A 104 -0.23 -29.09 3.48
N VAL A 105 -0.16 -28.38 2.35
CA VAL A 105 0.83 -28.66 1.30
C VAL A 105 2.25 -28.50 1.82
N ALA A 106 2.53 -27.46 2.61
CA ALA A 106 3.84 -27.25 3.23
C ALA A 106 4.20 -28.39 4.21
N GLU A 107 3.27 -28.84 5.04
CA GLU A 107 3.48 -29.95 5.98
C GLU A 107 3.77 -31.27 5.25
N GLU A 108 3.09 -31.54 4.14
CA GLU A 108 3.29 -32.75 3.34
C GLU A 108 4.66 -32.77 2.65
N ILE A 109 5.11 -31.64 2.09
CA ILE A 109 6.46 -31.48 1.52
C ILE A 109 7.53 -31.74 2.58
N LEU A 110 7.36 -31.16 3.79
CA LEU A 110 8.30 -31.35 4.89
C LEU A 110 8.34 -32.80 5.37
N ARG A 111 7.19 -33.47 5.44
CA ARG A 111 7.10 -34.89 5.80
C ARG A 111 7.83 -35.77 4.79
N LYS A 112 7.66 -35.51 3.50
CA LYS A 112 8.31 -36.26 2.42
C LYS A 112 9.83 -36.11 2.42
N ASN A 113 10.33 -34.91 2.73
CA ASN A 113 11.77 -34.67 2.82
C ASN A 113 12.41 -35.34 4.05
N ARG A 114 11.69 -35.43 5.17
CA ARG A 114 12.16 -36.15 6.37
C ARG A 114 12.16 -37.68 6.22
N SER A 115 11.29 -38.22 5.37
CA SER A 115 11.28 -39.67 5.06
C SER A 115 12.29 -40.07 3.99
N SER A 116 13.03 -39.11 3.43
CA SER A 116 14.02 -39.32 2.35
C SER A 116 15.47 -39.17 2.84
N SER A 117 15.69 -39.07 4.15
CA SER A 117 17.00 -39.08 4.84
C SER A 117 17.02 -40.21 5.85
#